data_AF-A0A9P4LKA3-F1
#
_entry.id   AF-A0A9P4LKA3-F1
#
_cell.length_a   1.000
_cell.length_b   1.000
_cell.length_c   1.000
_cell.angle_alpha   90.00
_cell.angle_beta   90.00
_cell.angle_gamma   90.00
#
_symmetry.space_group_name_H-M   'P 1'
#
loop_
_entity.id
_entity.type
_entity.pdbx_description
1 polymer ?
#
loop_
_entity_poly.entity_id
_entity_poly.type
_entity_poly.pdbx_seq_one_letter_code
_entity_poly.pdbx_strand_id
1 'polypeptide(L)'
;MNHVTKTYDGSLFAKGFMLGRVDKLSVRMANGLVSQECFDMLGGIERNDDGIFQGIDDSLWRILTANRGPNGERVPSLYRIALLHLLQQYPKMTSLDTTELCENKKSEHIKDVLLHVQSMTWNRRVFVAENSQNSRLIWNGLKPQQTRA
;
A
#
# COMPACT_ATOMS: atom_id res chain seq x y z
N MET A 1 -18.67 44.17 10.12
CA MET A 1 -19.04 43.42 8.91
C MET A 1 -19.40 42.00 9.34
N ASN A 2 -20.69 41.68 9.40
CA ASN A 2 -21.16 40.35 9.84
C ASN A 2 -21.26 39.43 8.62
N HIS A 3 -20.43 38.39 8.58
CA HIS A 3 -20.58 37.32 7.60
C HIS A 3 -21.82 36.49 7.96
N VAL A 4 -22.91 36.69 7.23
CA VAL A 4 -24.07 35.79 7.29
C VAL A 4 -23.67 34.50 6.56
N THR A 5 -23.35 33.46 7.31
CA THR A 5 -23.12 32.13 6.76
C THR A 5 -24.47 31.59 6.29
N LYS A 6 -24.65 31.46 4.96
CA LYS A 6 -25.83 30.82 4.38
C LYS A 6 -25.82 29.34 4.80
N THR A 7 -26.73 28.98 5.71
CA THR A 7 -27.05 27.59 6.04
C THR A 7 -28.07 27.08 5.03
N TYR A 8 -27.79 25.92 4.45
CA TYR A 8 -28.72 25.20 3.59
C TYR A 8 -29.25 23.99 4.37
N ASP A 9 -30.58 23.88 4.49
CA ASP A 9 -31.32 22.86 5.24
C ASP A 9 -31.88 21.74 4.33
N GLY A 10 -31.51 21.77 3.04
CA GLY A 10 -31.92 20.78 2.05
C GLY A 10 -31.33 19.40 2.33
N SER A 11 -32.11 18.35 2.08
CA SER A 11 -31.67 16.96 2.11
C SER A 11 -31.25 16.48 0.73
N LEU A 12 -30.11 15.77 0.63
CA LEU A 12 -29.66 15.11 -0.60
C LEU A 12 -30.02 13.63 -0.56
N PHE A 13 -30.83 13.17 -1.51
CA PHE A 13 -31.12 11.75 -1.70
C PHE A 13 -30.34 11.23 -2.90
N ALA A 14 -29.41 10.32 -2.65
CA ALA A 14 -28.63 9.64 -3.68
C ALA A 14 -28.67 8.13 -3.47
N LYS A 15 -28.66 7.36 -4.56
CA LYS A 15 -28.50 5.89 -4.50
C LYS A 15 -27.07 5.47 -4.12
N GLY A 16 -26.10 6.37 -4.33
CA GLY A 16 -24.69 6.16 -4.05
C GLY A 16 -23.84 7.24 -4.72
N PHE A 17 -22.54 7.21 -4.46
CA PHE A 17 -21.54 8.07 -5.10
C PHE A 17 -20.40 7.20 -5.66
N MET A 18 -19.90 7.54 -6.84
CA MET A 18 -18.73 6.92 -7.45
C MET A 18 -17.55 7.87 -7.27
N LEU A 19 -16.53 7.44 -6.53
CA LEU A 19 -15.32 8.26 -6.32
C LEU A 19 -14.35 8.15 -7.51
N GLY A 20 -14.29 6.98 -8.12
CA GLY A 20 -13.42 6.69 -9.25
C GLY A 20 -13.74 5.34 -9.86
N ARG A 21 -13.10 5.08 -11.01
CA ARG A 21 -13.19 3.79 -11.71
C ARG A 21 -11.85 3.08 -11.59
N VAL A 22 -11.90 1.81 -11.19
CA VAL A 22 -10.70 0.95 -11.22
C VAL A 22 -10.30 0.74 -12.67
N ASP A 23 -9.07 1.12 -13.00
CA ASP A 23 -8.47 0.96 -14.32
C ASP A 23 -7.61 -0.31 -14.38
N LYS A 24 -6.77 -0.53 -13.35
CA LYS A 24 -5.85 -1.67 -13.29
C LYS A 24 -5.98 -2.47 -12.01
N LEU A 25 -5.70 -3.76 -12.11
CA LEU A 25 -5.65 -4.70 -11.00
C LEU A 25 -4.40 -5.55 -11.09
N SER A 26 -3.68 -5.69 -9.99
CA SER A 26 -2.56 -6.62 -9.91
C SER A 26 -3.04 -8.07 -9.86
N VAL A 27 -2.08 -9.00 -10.00
CA VAL A 27 -2.23 -10.36 -9.49
C VAL A 27 -2.60 -10.37 -8.01
N ARG A 28 -3.19 -11.49 -7.58
CA ARG A 28 -3.52 -11.72 -6.17
C ARG A 28 -2.22 -11.99 -5.38
N MET A 29 -2.02 -11.25 -4.31
CA MET A 29 -0.94 -11.52 -3.35
C MET A 29 -1.30 -12.76 -2.53
N ALA A 30 -0.74 -13.89 -2.93
CA ALA A 30 -0.94 -15.19 -2.30
C ALA A 30 0.39 -15.70 -1.75
N ASN A 31 0.34 -16.53 -0.72
CA ASN A 31 1.51 -17.17 -0.11
C ASN A 31 2.58 -16.16 0.38
N GLY A 32 2.17 -14.94 0.76
CA GLY A 32 3.10 -13.90 1.22
C GLY A 32 3.90 -13.22 0.10
N LEU A 33 3.59 -13.48 -1.17
CA LEU A 33 4.27 -12.84 -2.29
C LEU A 33 3.62 -11.50 -2.66
N VAL A 34 4.38 -10.42 -2.50
CA VAL A 34 4.12 -9.12 -3.12
C VAL A 34 4.97 -9.03 -4.39
N SER A 35 4.32 -9.13 -5.55
CA SER A 35 4.98 -9.20 -6.85
C SER A 35 5.57 -7.87 -7.30
N GLN A 36 6.46 -7.92 -8.29
CA GLN A 36 6.98 -6.71 -8.96
C GLN A 36 5.86 -5.84 -9.53
N GLU A 37 4.84 -6.44 -10.15
CA GLU A 37 3.66 -5.71 -10.63
C GLU A 37 2.99 -4.90 -9.50
N CYS A 38 2.89 -5.47 -8.29
CA CYS A 38 2.34 -4.75 -7.15
C CYS A 38 3.23 -3.55 -6.77
N PHE A 39 4.55 -3.70 -6.80
CA PHE A 39 5.47 -2.59 -6.54
C PHE A 39 5.32 -1.49 -7.60
N ASP A 40 5.29 -1.85 -8.88
CA ASP A 40 5.16 -0.91 -9.99
C ASP A 40 3.84 -0.12 -9.91
N MET A 41 2.74 -0.77 -9.50
CA MET A 41 1.44 -0.11 -9.30
C MET A 41 1.40 0.83 -8.08
N LEU A 42 2.35 0.72 -7.16
CA LEU A 42 2.39 1.43 -5.88
C LEU A 42 3.55 2.44 -5.79
N GLY A 43 4.17 2.80 -6.91
CA GLY A 43 5.32 3.71 -6.97
C GLY A 43 6.67 3.02 -6.78
N GLY A 44 6.69 1.87 -6.09
CA GLY A 44 7.84 0.97 -6.05
C GLY A 44 8.93 1.36 -5.05
N ILE A 45 10.11 0.80 -5.29
CA ILE A 45 11.32 1.05 -4.51
C ILE A 45 12.09 2.19 -5.18
N GLU A 46 12.36 3.25 -4.43
CA GLU A 46 13.07 4.43 -4.92
C GLU A 46 14.56 4.11 -5.08
N ARG A 47 15.11 4.44 -6.24
CA ARG A 47 16.52 4.22 -6.59
C ARG A 47 17.06 5.46 -7.31
N ASN A 48 18.35 5.72 -7.16
CA ASN A 48 19.02 6.74 -7.96
C ASN A 48 19.35 6.23 -9.38
N ASP A 49 19.94 7.10 -10.20
CA ASP A 49 20.31 6.80 -11.60
C ASP A 49 21.31 5.63 -11.72
N ASP A 50 22.11 5.38 -10.66
CA ASP A 50 23.04 4.25 -10.57
C ASP A 50 22.38 2.95 -10.07
N GLY A 51 21.05 2.96 -9.85
CA GLY A 51 20.29 1.82 -9.33
C GLY A 51 20.41 1.56 -7.83
N ILE A 52 21.09 2.45 -7.10
CA ILE A 52 21.30 2.39 -5.66
C ILE A 52 20.00 2.72 -4.93
N PHE A 53 19.65 1.89 -3.95
CA PHE A 53 18.48 2.06 -3.10
C PHE A 53 18.50 3.42 -2.36
N GLN A 54 17.42 4.19 -2.48
CA GLN A 54 17.20 5.46 -1.80
C GLN A 54 16.09 5.36 -0.75
N GLY A 55 15.05 4.59 -1.02
CA GLY A 55 13.88 4.56 -0.16
C GLY A 55 12.74 3.69 -0.69
N ILE A 56 11.57 3.89 -0.10
CA ILE A 56 10.32 3.23 -0.48
C ILE A 56 9.30 4.35 -0.63
N ASP A 57 8.55 4.35 -1.74
CA ASP A 57 7.46 5.29 -1.96
C ASP A 57 6.44 5.21 -0.81
N ASP A 58 5.91 6.36 -0.40
CA ASP A 58 4.97 6.42 0.72
C ASP A 58 3.67 5.67 0.44
N SER A 59 3.23 5.58 -0.81
CA SER A 59 2.08 4.77 -1.21
C SER A 59 2.35 3.29 -0.99
N LEU A 60 3.52 2.81 -1.44
CA LEU A 60 3.93 1.42 -1.21
C LEU A 60 4.00 1.13 0.29
N TRP A 61 4.65 2.01 1.08
CA TRP A 61 4.72 1.86 2.54
C TRP A 61 3.33 1.79 3.19
N ARG A 62 2.42 2.70 2.81
CA ARG A 62 1.05 2.75 3.33
C ARG A 62 0.26 1.51 2.97
N ILE A 63 0.50 0.91 1.81
CA ILE A 63 -0.20 -0.31 1.40
C ILE A 63 0.34 -1.54 2.11
N LEU A 64 1.65 -1.64 2.27
CA LEU A 64 2.28 -2.75 2.97
C LEU A 64 1.93 -2.78 4.45
N THR A 65 1.67 -1.63 5.09
CA THR A 65 1.47 -1.55 6.55
C THR A 65 0.11 -1.03 6.99
N ALA A 66 -0.70 -0.46 6.09
CA ALA A 66 -1.87 0.36 6.39
C ALA A 66 -1.62 1.51 7.39
N ASN A 67 -0.36 1.91 7.64
CA ASN A 67 0.03 2.78 8.74
C ASN A 67 -0.48 2.33 10.13
N ARG A 68 -0.79 1.04 10.29
CA ARG A 68 -1.32 0.47 11.52
C ARG A 68 -0.34 -0.56 12.08
N GLY A 69 -0.26 -0.65 13.40
CA GLY A 69 0.40 -1.75 14.10
C GLY A 69 -0.56 -2.94 14.30
N PRO A 70 -0.08 -4.03 14.92
CA PRO A 70 -0.86 -5.26 15.12
C PRO A 70 -2.21 -5.09 15.83
N ASN A 71 -2.34 -4.12 16.74
CA ASN A 71 -3.57 -3.85 17.50
C ASN A 71 -4.33 -2.61 16.99
N GLY A 72 -4.01 -2.13 15.79
CA GLY A 72 -4.63 -0.94 15.18
C GLY A 72 -4.06 0.40 15.65
N GLU A 73 -3.02 0.39 16.49
CA GLU A 73 -2.22 1.54 16.88
C GLU A 73 -1.39 2.08 15.71
N ARG A 74 -0.64 3.17 15.93
CA ARG A 74 0.28 3.70 14.92
C ARG A 74 1.37 2.66 14.62
N VAL A 75 1.68 2.46 13.33
CA VAL A 75 2.77 1.56 12.92
C VAL A 75 4.07 1.88 13.67
N PRO A 76 4.75 0.89 14.28
CA PRO A 76 6.01 1.11 14.96
C PRO A 76 7.07 1.67 14.01
N SER A 77 7.80 2.71 14.42
CA SER A 77 8.89 3.30 13.61
C SER A 77 9.94 2.26 13.21
N LEU A 78 10.15 1.25 14.06
CA LEU A 78 11.10 0.16 13.83
C LEU A 78 10.75 -0.68 12.60
N TYR A 79 9.47 -0.78 12.22
CA TYR A 79 9.07 -1.54 11.03
C TYR A 79 9.64 -0.91 9.76
N ARG A 80 9.60 0.42 9.66
CA ARG A 80 10.16 1.12 8.50
C ARG A 80 11.66 0.90 8.44
N ILE A 81 12.35 1.04 9.57
CA ILE A 81 13.79 0.79 9.67
C ILE A 81 14.14 -0.65 9.27
N ALA A 82 13.41 -1.64 9.79
CA ALA A 82 13.65 -3.05 9.49
C ALA A 82 13.43 -3.38 8.02
N LEU A 83 12.37 -2.83 7.40
CA LEU A 83 12.09 -3.04 5.98
C LEU A 83 13.12 -2.35 5.09
N LEU A 84 13.52 -1.12 5.40
CA LEU A 84 14.59 -0.41 4.68
C LEU A 84 15.91 -1.19 4.75
N HIS A 85 16.29 -1.66 5.94
CA HIS A 85 17.49 -2.47 6.14
C HIS A 85 17.43 -3.78 5.34
N LEU A 86 16.27 -4.43 5.28
CA LEU A 86 16.06 -5.61 4.45
C LEU A 86 16.27 -5.31 2.96
N LEU A 87 15.70 -4.22 2.44
CA LEU A 87 15.84 -3.84 1.03
C LEU A 87 17.27 -3.42 0.67
N GLN A 88 18.00 -2.80 1.60
CA GLN A 88 19.42 -2.48 1.43
C GLN A 88 20.29 -3.74 1.31
N GLN A 89 19.95 -4.82 2.03
CA GLN A 89 20.64 -6.10 1.91
C GLN A 89 20.37 -6.80 0.56
N TYR A 90 19.24 -6.51 -0.07
CA TYR A 90 18.83 -7.08 -1.36
C TYR A 90 18.56 -5.99 -2.39
N PRO A 91 19.60 -5.29 -2.88
CA PRO A 91 19.43 -4.16 -3.78
C PRO A 91 18.84 -4.58 -5.13
N LYS A 92 18.80 -5.86 -5.51
CA LYS A 92 18.14 -6.30 -6.76
C LYS A 92 16.72 -6.84 -6.55
N MET A 93 16.17 -6.71 -5.34
CA MET A 93 14.85 -7.22 -5.03
C MET A 93 13.78 -6.44 -5.80
N THR A 94 12.99 -7.16 -6.60
CA THR A 94 11.83 -6.63 -7.34
C THR A 94 10.50 -7.13 -6.79
N SER A 95 10.52 -8.16 -5.94
CA SER A 95 9.35 -8.72 -5.27
C SER A 95 9.68 -9.08 -3.83
N LEU A 96 8.69 -9.04 -2.94
CA LEU A 96 8.84 -9.41 -1.53
C LEU A 96 8.11 -10.72 -1.26
N ASP A 97 8.85 -11.81 -1.10
CA ASP A 97 8.32 -13.07 -0.57
C ASP A 97 8.46 -13.06 0.96
N THR A 98 7.38 -12.66 1.65
CA THR A 98 7.42 -12.55 3.12
C THR A 98 7.57 -13.92 3.78
N THR A 99 7.12 -15.00 3.13
CA THR A 99 7.16 -16.35 3.70
C THR A 99 8.59 -16.86 3.70
N GLU A 100 9.25 -16.83 2.53
CA GLU A 100 10.64 -17.24 2.39
C GLU A 100 11.57 -16.38 3.28
N LEU A 101 11.35 -15.07 3.31
CA LEU A 101 12.18 -14.16 4.11
C LEU A 101 11.98 -14.36 5.61
N CYS A 102 10.76 -14.69 6.06
CA CYS A 102 10.51 -15.05 7.46
C CYS A 102 11.25 -16.33 7.87
N GLU A 103 11.33 -17.33 7.00
CA GLU A 103 12.05 -18.59 7.30
C GLU A 103 13.56 -18.38 7.34
N ASN A 104 14.10 -17.57 6.41
CA ASN A 104 15.54 -17.40 6.24
C ASN A 104 16.17 -16.35 7.18
N LYS A 105 15.40 -15.40 7.72
CA LYS A 105 15.94 -14.33 8.56
C LYS A 105 16.01 -14.72 10.03
N LYS A 106 17.06 -14.26 10.72
CA LYS A 106 17.25 -14.48 12.17
C LYS A 106 16.73 -13.33 13.03
N SER A 107 16.65 -12.11 12.48
CA SER A 107 16.21 -10.93 13.22
C SER A 107 14.70 -10.96 13.46
N GLU A 108 14.29 -10.90 14.72
CA GLU A 108 12.88 -10.84 15.14
C GLU A 108 12.18 -9.60 14.59
N HIS A 109 12.83 -8.43 14.63
CA HIS A 109 12.25 -7.20 14.09
C HIS A 109 11.95 -7.25 12.59
N ILE A 110 12.77 -7.97 11.82
CA ILE A 110 12.51 -8.19 10.39
C ILE A 110 11.32 -9.13 10.21
N LYS A 111 11.22 -10.18 11.03
CA LYS A 111 10.06 -11.10 11.00
C LYS A 111 8.76 -10.37 11.34
N ASP A 112 8.76 -9.52 12.36
CA ASP A 112 7.57 -8.78 12.79
C ASP A 112 7.01 -7.93 11.65
N VAL A 113 7.87 -7.17 10.95
CA VAL A 113 7.41 -6.35 9.82
C VAL A 113 6.94 -7.22 8.65
N LEU A 114 7.59 -8.34 8.36
CA LEU A 114 7.19 -9.24 7.27
C LEU A 114 5.86 -9.93 7.54
N LEU A 115 5.63 -10.40 8.77
CA LEU A 115 4.36 -10.97 9.21
C LEU A 115 3.24 -9.91 9.17
N HIS A 116 3.55 -8.68 9.58
CA HIS A 116 2.60 -7.58 9.47
C HIS A 116 2.23 -7.31 8.01
N VAL A 117 3.22 -7.20 7.13
CA VAL A 117 3.02 -7.03 5.67
C VAL A 117 2.15 -8.15 5.11
N GLN A 118 2.44 -9.39 5.49
CA GLN A 118 1.65 -10.54 5.07
C GLN A 118 0.20 -10.41 5.52
N SER A 119 -0.07 -10.05 6.79
CA SER A 119 -1.43 -9.87 7.31
C SER A 119 -2.21 -8.78 6.56
N MET A 120 -1.52 -7.71 6.15
CA MET A 120 -2.14 -6.58 5.46
C MET A 120 -2.45 -6.87 4.00
N THR A 121 -1.61 -7.67 3.35
CA THR A 121 -1.66 -7.92 1.90
C THR A 121 -2.29 -9.26 1.53
N TRP A 122 -2.42 -10.18 2.49
CA TRP A 122 -2.88 -11.55 2.26
C TRP A 122 -4.20 -11.62 1.49
N ASN A 123 -4.18 -12.35 0.38
CA ASN A 123 -5.35 -12.61 -0.46
C ASN A 123 -6.05 -11.35 -0.99
N ARG A 124 -5.29 -10.25 -1.13
CA ARG A 124 -5.74 -8.98 -1.72
C ARG A 124 -5.09 -8.74 -3.07
N ARG A 125 -5.65 -7.78 -3.81
CA ARG A 125 -5.09 -7.24 -5.05
C ARG A 125 -4.84 -5.75 -4.88
N VAL A 126 -3.76 -5.26 -5.46
CA VAL A 126 -3.57 -3.84 -5.67
C VAL A 126 -4.52 -3.40 -6.79
N PHE A 127 -5.15 -2.25 -6.62
CA PHE A 127 -5.86 -1.58 -7.69
C PHE A 127 -5.28 -0.20 -7.92
N VAL A 128 -5.39 0.26 -9.15
CA VAL A 128 -5.18 1.65 -9.54
C VAL A 128 -6.50 2.15 -10.14
N ALA A 129 -6.96 3.30 -9.66
CA ALA A 129 -8.21 3.92 -10.07
C ALA A 129 -7.98 5.37 -10.48
N GLU A 130 -8.73 5.79 -11.50
CA GLU A 130 -8.78 7.17 -11.93
C GLU A 130 -9.77 7.95 -11.06
N ASN A 131 -9.36 9.12 -10.59
CA ASN A 131 -10.24 10.02 -9.88
C ASN A 131 -11.25 10.67 -10.84
N SER A 132 -12.54 10.47 -10.58
CA SER A 132 -13.65 10.99 -11.39
C SER A 132 -13.68 12.51 -11.52
N GLN A 133 -13.07 13.24 -10.58
CA GLN A 133 -13.05 14.71 -10.56
C GLN A 133 -11.75 15.31 -11.10
N ASN A 134 -10.65 14.53 -11.12
CA ASN A 134 -9.34 14.99 -11.59
C ASN A 134 -8.50 13.82 -12.06
N SER A 135 -8.45 13.59 -13.38
CA SER A 135 -7.70 12.49 -13.99
C SER A 135 -6.18 12.52 -13.74
N ARG A 136 -5.63 13.62 -13.20
CA ARG A 136 -4.22 13.68 -12.79
C ARG A 136 -3.96 13.04 -11.42
N LEU A 137 -4.99 12.78 -10.62
CA LEU A 137 -4.87 12.12 -9.32
C LEU A 137 -5.15 10.62 -9.48
N ILE A 138 -4.10 9.82 -9.31
CA ILE A 138 -4.17 8.37 -9.35
C ILE A 138 -4.41 7.85 -7.92
N TRP A 139 -5.42 7.01 -7.76
CA TRP A 139 -5.73 6.37 -6.48
C TRP A 139 -5.21 4.94 -6.52
N ASN A 140 -4.39 4.56 -5.55
CA ASN A 140 -3.98 3.17 -5.37
C ASN A 140 -4.47 2.62 -4.03
N GLY A 141 -4.68 1.31 -3.98
CA GLY A 141 -5.33 0.69 -2.83
C GLY A 141 -5.31 -0.82 -2.88
N LEU A 142 -5.78 -1.43 -1.80
CA LEU A 142 -6.03 -2.87 -1.73
C LEU A 142 -7.52 -3.15 -1.86
N LYS A 143 -7.85 -4.18 -2.63
CA LYS A 143 -9.20 -4.76 -2.64
C LYS A 143 -9.17 -6.26 -2.30
N PRO A 144 -10.26 -6.81 -1.74
CA PRO A 144 -10.40 -8.25 -1.54
C PRO A 144 -10.30 -9.03 -2.87
N GLN A 145 -9.95 -10.31 -2.78
CA GLN A 145 -9.89 -11.20 -3.95
C GLN A 145 -11.21 -11.21 -4.75
N GLN A 146 -12.34 -11.29 -4.04
CA GLN A 146 -13.68 -11.40 -4.63
C GLN A 146 -14.41 -10.06 -4.50
N THR A 147 -14.14 -9.16 -5.44
CA THR A 147 -14.94 -7.93 -5.58
C THR A 147 -15.21 -7.75 -7.06
N ARG A 148 -16.49 -7.83 -7.45
CA ARG A 148 -16.96 -7.58 -8.82
C ARG A 148 -16.44 -6.20 -9.25
N ALA A 149 -15.87 -6.14 -10.44
CA ALA A 149 -15.48 -4.88 -11.08
C ALA A 149 -16.71 -4.10 -11.52
#